data_AF-A0A3C0TQC6-F1
#
_entry.id   AF-A0A3C0TQC6-F1
#
_cell.length_a   1.000
_cell.length_b   1.000
_cell.length_c   1.000
_cell.angle_alpha   90.00
_cell.angle_beta   90.00
_cell.angle_gamma   90.00
#
_symmetry.space_group_name_H-M   'P 1'
#
loop_
_entity.id
_entity.type
_entity.pdbx_description
1 polymer ?
#
loop_
_entity_poly.entity_id
_entity_poly.type
_entity_poly.pdbx_seq_one_letter_code
_entity_poly.pdbx_strand_id
1 'polypeptide(L)'
;MTTIKKLWIGIGILALLSPFGLLLPRLIGAGGAWGEWTPEEVREMTGFMPEGMRRLSKAWSSPLADYTIPGQGSGMGGDGLGYLIAAVLGIVIIAAVMFLLSKLLSRKKGT
;
A
#
# COMPACT_ATOMS: atom_id res chain seq x y z
N MET A 1 -19.30 20.44 -20.97
CA MET A 1 -18.00 19.95 -20.46
C MET A 1 -17.54 18.76 -21.29
N THR A 2 -16.25 18.69 -21.66
CA THR A 2 -15.68 17.53 -22.37
C THR A 2 -15.61 16.31 -21.45
N THR A 3 -15.63 15.10 -22.01
CA THR A 3 -15.54 13.83 -21.25
C THR A 3 -14.29 13.79 -20.37
N ILE A 4 -13.16 14.30 -20.87
CA ILE A 4 -11.91 14.43 -20.11
C ILE A 4 -12.08 15.33 -18.88
N LYS A 5 -12.76 16.48 -19.00
CA LYS A 5 -13.03 17.36 -17.86
C LYS A 5 -13.90 16.67 -16.79
N LYS A 6 -14.89 15.87 -17.21
CA LYS A 6 -15.73 15.09 -16.28
C LYS A 6 -14.92 14.01 -15.56
N LEU A 7 -14.02 13.32 -16.28
CA LEU A 7 -13.13 12.32 -15.71
C LEU A 7 -12.22 12.94 -14.63
N TRP A 8 -11.57 14.07 -14.93
CA TRP A 8 -10.69 14.74 -13.97
C TRP A 8 -11.43 15.23 -12.72
N ILE A 9 -12.66 15.71 -12.88
CA ILE A 9 -13.51 16.05 -11.73
C ILE A 9 -13.81 14.80 -10.90
N GLY A 10 -14.17 13.68 -11.54
CA GLY A 10 -14.39 12.40 -10.86
C GLY A 10 -13.17 11.93 -10.08
N ILE A 11 -11.98 11.98 -10.69
CA ILE A 11 -10.72 11.63 -10.04
C ILE A 11 -10.44 12.56 -8.85
N GLY A 12 -10.66 13.87 -9.02
CA GLY A 12 -10.49 14.85 -7.94
C GLY A 12 -11.42 14.59 -6.75
N ILE A 13 -12.69 14.23 -7.02
CA ILE A 13 -13.64 13.84 -5.98
C ILE A 13 -13.16 12.57 -5.28
N LEU A 14 -12.76 11.53 -6.02
CA LEU A 14 -12.27 10.29 -5.42
C LEU A 14 -11.02 10.50 -4.57
N ALA A 15 -10.08 11.34 -5.04
CA ALA A 15 -8.89 11.70 -4.27
C ALA A 15 -9.26 12.42 -2.97
N LEU A 16 -10.23 13.33 -3.01
CA LEU A 16 -10.72 14.04 -1.82
C LEU A 16 -11.44 13.09 -0.84
N LEU A 17 -12.11 12.06 -1.34
CA LEU A 17 -12.78 11.05 -0.53
C LEU A 17 -11.82 9.99 0.01
N SER A 18 -10.63 9.82 -0.57
CA SER A 18 -9.67 8.78 -0.16
C SER A 18 -9.29 8.79 1.33
N PRO A 19 -9.18 9.93 2.04
CA PRO A 19 -8.87 9.93 3.47
C PRO A 19 -9.98 9.27 4.31
N PHE A 20 -11.23 9.22 3.83
CA PHE A 20 -12.30 8.55 4.54
C PHE A 20 -12.07 7.05 4.70
N GLY A 21 -11.34 6.40 3.78
CA GLY A 21 -10.98 4.99 3.90
C GLY A 21 -10.05 4.67 5.09
N LEU A 22 -9.37 5.68 5.63
CA LEU A 22 -8.53 5.59 6.83
C LEU A 22 -9.25 6.15 8.06
N LEU A 23 -9.97 7.27 7.90
CA LEU A 23 -10.61 7.96 9.01
C LEU A 23 -11.84 7.21 9.52
N LEU A 24 -12.70 6.69 8.63
CA LEU A 24 -13.92 6.01 9.05
C LEU A 24 -13.64 4.75 9.89
N PRO A 25 -12.78 3.80 9.45
CA PRO A 25 -12.46 2.62 10.26
C PRO A 25 -11.88 2.98 11.63
N ARG A 26 -11.03 4.02 11.68
CA ARG A 26 -10.44 4.51 12.93
C ARG A 26 -11.48 5.14 13.87
N LEU A 27 -12.50 5.81 13.35
CA LEU A 27 -13.56 6.43 14.15
C LEU A 27 -14.56 5.42 14.70
N ILE A 28 -14.89 4.39 13.93
CA ILE A 28 -15.90 3.37 14.29
C ILE A 28 -15.28 2.13 14.96
N GLY A 29 -13.95 2.07 15.06
CA GLY A 29 -13.24 0.92 15.64
C GLY A 29 -13.28 -0.33 14.75
N ALA A 30 -13.42 -0.19 13.43
CA ALA A 30 -13.51 -1.32 12.48
C ALA A 30 -12.14 -1.88 12.05
N GLY A 31 -11.10 -1.65 12.84
CA GLY A 31 -9.73 -2.11 12.56
C GLY A 31 -9.02 -1.29 11.48
N GLY A 32 -8.19 -1.97 10.68
CA GLY A 32 -7.35 -1.40 9.63
C GLY A 32 -8.07 -0.64 8.51
N ALA A 33 -7.27 -0.01 7.64
CA ALA A 33 -7.76 0.71 6.48
C ALA A 33 -8.56 -0.19 5.53
N TRP A 34 -9.51 0.38 4.80
CA TRP A 34 -10.23 -0.39 3.78
C TRP A 34 -9.28 -0.95 2.73
N GLY A 35 -9.17 -2.29 2.70
CA GLY A 35 -8.29 -3.03 1.81
C GLY A 35 -6.96 -3.46 2.43
N GLU A 36 -6.65 -3.02 3.65
CA GLU A 36 -5.42 -3.36 4.39
C GLU A 36 -5.67 -4.30 5.56
N TRP A 37 -6.83 -4.97 5.61
CA TRP A 37 -7.15 -5.90 6.69
C TRP A 37 -6.25 -7.12 6.71
N THR A 38 -5.82 -7.47 7.92
CA THR A 38 -5.16 -8.73 8.22
C THR A 38 -6.17 -9.89 8.23
N PRO A 39 -5.70 -11.12 7.97
CA PRO A 39 -6.53 -12.32 8.12
C PRO A 39 -7.24 -12.38 9.49
N GLU A 40 -6.53 -11.99 10.54
CA GLU A 40 -7.02 -11.99 11.93
C GLU A 40 -8.18 -11.00 12.13
N GLU A 41 -8.05 -9.77 11.62
CA GLU A 41 -9.13 -8.77 11.67
C GLU A 41 -10.37 -9.23 10.90
N VAL A 42 -10.19 -9.86 9.73
CA VAL A 42 -11.33 -10.39 8.97
C VAL A 42 -12.04 -11.50 9.75
N ARG A 43 -11.29 -12.36 10.43
CA ARG A 43 -11.86 -13.40 11.30
C ARG A 43 -12.62 -12.80 12.47
N GLU A 44 -12.13 -11.73 13.08
CA GLU A 44 -12.80 -11.04 14.18
C GLU A 44 -14.11 -10.37 13.73
N MET A 45 -14.09 -9.71 12.56
CA MET A 45 -15.27 -9.04 12.00
C MET A 45 -16.35 -10.00 11.49
N THR A 46 -15.94 -11.13 10.88
CA THR A 46 -16.87 -12.03 10.17
C THR A 46 -17.12 -13.35 10.88
N GLY A 47 -16.34 -13.67 11.92
CA GLY A 47 -16.41 -14.93 12.66
C GLY A 47 -15.71 -16.11 11.97
N PHE A 48 -15.21 -15.96 10.75
CA PHE A 48 -14.48 -17.01 10.04
C PHE A 48 -13.32 -16.46 9.18
N MET A 49 -12.36 -17.31 8.86
CA MET A 49 -11.21 -16.96 8.04
C MET A 49 -11.39 -17.50 6.61
N PRO A 50 -11.48 -16.65 5.57
CA PRO A 50 -11.52 -17.13 4.20
C PRO A 50 -10.27 -17.94 3.83
N GLU A 51 -10.45 -19.13 3.23
CA GLU A 51 -9.33 -20.04 2.96
C GLU A 51 -8.29 -19.45 2.00
N GLY A 52 -8.73 -18.68 1.01
CA GLY A 52 -7.84 -17.97 0.08
C GLY A 52 -6.92 -16.99 0.80
N MET A 53 -7.46 -16.23 1.75
CA MET A 53 -6.68 -15.29 2.57
C MET A 53 -5.67 -16.03 3.45
N ARG A 54 -6.05 -17.17 4.05
CA ARG A 54 -5.14 -18.03 4.84
C ARG A 54 -3.99 -18.61 4.01
N ARG A 55 -4.23 -18.93 2.74
CA ARG A 55 -3.20 -19.47 1.83
C ARG A 55 -2.25 -18.38 1.38
N LEU A 56 -2.77 -17.22 0.99
CA LEU A 56 -1.98 -16.10 0.48
C LEU A 56 -1.16 -15.42 1.58
N SER A 57 -1.68 -15.31 2.80
CA SER A 57 -0.93 -14.74 3.92
C SER A 57 0.32 -15.54 4.30
N LYS A 58 0.34 -16.85 3.99
CA LYS A 58 1.52 -17.71 4.18
C LYS A 58 2.49 -17.66 3.00
N ALA A 59 2.03 -17.25 1.81
CA ALA A 59 2.83 -17.26 0.61
C ALA A 59 3.83 -16.09 0.55
N TRP A 60 3.55 -15.01 1.27
CA TRP A 60 4.39 -13.83 1.30
C TRP A 60 4.30 -13.11 2.66
N SER A 61 5.44 -12.90 3.29
CA SER A 61 5.57 -12.04 4.46
C SER A 61 6.34 -10.79 4.06
N SER A 62 5.75 -9.61 4.27
CA SER A 62 6.44 -8.35 3.98
C SER A 62 7.68 -8.23 4.88
N PRO A 63 8.88 -7.94 4.32
CA PRO A 63 10.08 -7.73 5.12
C PRO A 63 10.03 -6.45 5.99
N LEU A 64 9.11 -5.53 5.68
CA LEU A 64 8.82 -4.32 6.46
C LEU A 64 7.31 -4.24 6.70
N ALA A 65 6.80 -5.10 7.58
CA ALA A 65 5.41 -5.02 8.02
C ALA A 65 5.18 -3.71 8.79
N ASP A 66 4.03 -3.08 8.54
CA ASP A 66 3.60 -1.83 9.18
C ASP A 66 4.59 -0.65 9.04
N TYR A 67 5.46 -0.71 8.05
CA TYR A 67 6.52 0.28 7.81
C TYR A 67 7.47 0.47 9.01
N THR A 68 7.53 -0.52 9.90
CA THR A 68 8.41 -0.48 11.08
C THR A 68 9.80 -1.01 10.74
N ILE A 69 10.82 -0.36 11.28
CA ILE A 69 12.21 -0.79 11.14
C ILE A 69 12.61 -1.56 12.41
N PRO A 70 13.25 -2.74 12.30
CA PRO A 70 13.79 -3.43 13.47
C PRO A 70 14.73 -2.51 14.28
N GLY A 71 14.38 -2.25 15.55
CA GLY A 71 15.13 -1.35 16.43
C GLY A 71 14.61 0.09 16.50
N GLN A 72 13.49 0.40 15.87
CA GLN A 72 12.81 1.69 15.98
C GLN A 72 12.14 1.85 17.35
N GLY A 73 12.44 2.95 18.04
CA GLY A 73 11.76 3.30 19.30
C GLY A 73 10.29 3.63 19.04
N SER A 74 9.38 3.08 19.84
CA SER A 74 7.93 3.29 19.72
C SER A 74 7.55 4.73 20.08
N GLY A 75 6.90 5.44 19.15
CA GLY A 75 6.41 6.81 19.33
C GLY A 75 6.12 7.51 17.99
N MET A 76 5.36 8.61 18.01
CA MET A 76 4.97 9.38 16.82
C MET A 76 6.16 9.79 15.92
N GLY A 77 7.33 10.04 16.50
CA GLY A 77 8.56 10.34 15.75
C GLY A 77 9.25 9.10 15.18
N GLY A 78 9.04 7.93 15.78
CA GLY A 78 9.50 6.64 15.28
C GLY A 78 8.71 6.24 14.04
N ASP A 79 7.40 6.06 14.17
CA ASP A 79 6.54 5.50 13.10
C ASP A 79 6.61 6.32 11.79
N GLY A 80 6.74 7.64 11.87
CA GLY A 80 6.91 8.52 10.70
C GLY A 80 8.24 8.34 9.94
N LEU A 81 9.32 8.01 10.65
CA LEU A 81 10.64 7.75 10.04
C LEU A 81 10.66 6.44 9.27
N GLY A 82 9.99 5.41 9.79
CA GLY A 82 9.91 4.10 9.15
C GLY A 82 9.17 4.18 7.82
N TYR A 83 8.04 4.90 7.83
CA TYR A 83 7.28 5.23 6.63
C TYR A 83 8.10 5.98 5.58
N LEU A 84 8.85 7.02 5.99
CA LEU A 84 9.68 7.80 5.07
C LEU A 84 10.79 6.96 4.43
N ILE A 85 11.48 6.15 5.24
CA ILE A 85 12.55 5.27 4.77
C ILE A 85 12.00 4.22 3.79
N ALA A 86 10.88 3.60 4.12
CA ALA A 86 10.21 2.64 3.24
C ALA A 86 9.79 3.29 1.91
N ALA A 87 9.26 4.52 1.95
CA ALA A 87 8.91 5.28 0.76
C ALA A 87 10.12 5.55 -0.15
N VAL A 88 11.23 6.05 0.43
CA VAL A 88 12.48 6.30 -0.31
C VAL A 88 13.02 5.01 -0.91
N LEU A 89 13.07 3.94 -0.11
CA LEU A 89 13.55 2.63 -0.56
C LEU A 89 12.71 2.09 -1.72
N GLY A 90 11.38 2.20 -1.60
CA GLY A 90 10.44 1.83 -2.67
C GLY A 90 10.70 2.60 -3.97
N ILE A 91 10.88 3.91 -3.89
CA ILE A 91 11.19 4.77 -5.06
C ILE A 91 12.49 4.31 -5.73
N VAL A 92 13.55 4.09 -4.94
CA VAL A 92 14.86 3.66 -5.44
C VAL A 92 14.76 2.31 -6.15
N ILE A 93 14.06 1.34 -5.55
CA ILE A 93 13.86 0.01 -6.14
C ILE A 93 13.10 0.11 -7.46
N ILE A 94 11.99 0.86 -7.49
CA ILE A 94 11.18 1.05 -8.72
C ILE A 94 12.03 1.70 -9.81
N ALA A 95 12.76 2.77 -9.49
CA ALA A 95 13.63 3.45 -10.45
C ALA A 95 14.72 2.52 -11.00
N ALA A 96 15.35 1.73 -10.14
CA ALA A 96 16.37 0.75 -10.54
C ALA A 96 15.79 -0.33 -11.46
N VAL A 97 14.62 -0.89 -11.13
CA VAL A 97 13.94 -1.89 -11.97
C VAL A 97 13.57 -1.28 -13.32
N MET A 98 12.98 -0.08 -13.34
CA MET A 98 12.63 0.60 -14.59
C MET A 98 13.85 0.91 -15.46
N PHE A 99 14.96 1.32 -14.85
CA PHE A 99 16.23 1.53 -15.54
C PHE A 99 16.78 0.24 -16.16
N LEU A 100 16.78 -0.86 -15.39
CA LEU A 100 17.24 -2.17 -15.87
C LEU A 100 16.36 -2.70 -17.02
N LEU A 101 15.05 -2.59 -16.89
CA LEU A 101 14.10 -2.97 -17.95
C LEU A 101 14.32 -2.12 -19.21
N SER A 102 14.49 -0.81 -19.05
CA SER A 102 14.78 0.10 -20.17
C SER A 102 16.07 -0.28 -20.89
N LYS A 103 17.14 -0.59 -20.14
CA LYS A 103 18.41 -1.03 -20.69
C LYS A 103 18.29 -2.37 -21.44
N LEU A 104 17.53 -3.33 -20.89
CA LEU A 104 17.32 -4.64 -21.52
C LEU A 104 16.47 -4.54 -22.80
N LEU A 105 15.40 -3.75 -22.77
CA LEU A 105 14.49 -3.57 -23.90
C LEU A 105 15.11 -2.71 -25.01
N SER A 106 15.85 -1.66 -24.67
CA SER A 106 16.52 -0.80 -25.65
C SER A 106 17.68 -1.51 -26.37
N ARG A 107 18.23 -2.59 -25.79
CA ARG A 107 19.28 -3.41 -26.41
C ARG A 107 18.75 -4.23 -27.60
N LYS A 108 17.43 -4.40 -27.75
CA LYS A 108 16.81 -5.16 -28.84
C LYS A 108 16.58 -4.34 -30.13
N LYS A 109 16.82 -3.01 -30.10
CA LYS A 109 16.64 -2.11 -31.26
C LYS A 109 17.94 -1.78 -32.01
N GLY A 110 19.02 -2.53 -31.75
CA GLY A 110 20.29 -2.43 -32.46
C GLY A 110 20.62 -3.70 -33.24
N THR A 111 19.86 -3.96 -34.30
CA THR A 111 20.24 -4.78 -35.47
C THR A 111 19.64 -4.12 -36.69
#